data_AF-A0A9P0ML13-F1
#
_entry.id   AF-A0A9P0ML13-F1
#
_cell.length_a   1.000
_cell.length_b   1.000
_cell.length_c   1.000
_cell.angle_alpha   90.00
_cell.angle_beta   90.00
_cell.angle_gamma   90.00
#
_symmetry.space_group_name_H-M   'P 1'
#
loop_
_entity.id
_entity.type
_entity.pdbx_description
1 polymer ?
#
loop_
_entity_poly.entity_id
_entity_poly.type
_entity_poly.pdbx_seq_one_letter_code
_entity_poly.pdbx_strand_id
1 'polypeptide(L)'
;MADSIEELYETYNILTEAKENVSKHSQEYLKCMERTKGNDKEKKLAAQIVSKFFKHFPDLQEKALNAIFDLCEDDDSMIRISAMKVLPAICKDSKEYVPKVTDILAQLLQLDESDHNTPTNTLSQIYKEDPVGTLKTVFNHVSSTDDATEREKCLQFIYKKIIKMEEKLTSEIYDLLLEEGKKIIPTLFDHGIPK
;
A
#
# COMPACT_ATOMS: atom_id res chain seq x y z
N MET A 1 -18.08 8.16 -24.08
CA MET A 1 -18.07 7.45 -22.78
C MET A 1 -17.78 5.96 -22.92
N ALA A 2 -18.14 5.28 -24.02
CA ALA A 2 -17.68 3.90 -24.27
C ALA A 2 -16.21 3.81 -24.69
N ASP A 3 -15.69 4.81 -25.42
CA ASP A 3 -14.30 4.84 -25.91
C ASP A 3 -13.24 4.70 -24.81
N SER A 4 -13.40 5.37 -23.68
CA SER A 4 -12.25 5.58 -22.79
C SER A 4 -11.88 4.36 -21.93
N ILE A 5 -12.82 3.45 -21.68
CA ILE A 5 -12.53 2.16 -21.05
C ILE A 5 -11.95 1.17 -22.08
N GLU A 6 -12.36 1.25 -23.34
CA GLU A 6 -11.83 0.45 -24.44
C GLU A 6 -10.37 0.83 -24.72
N GLU A 7 -10.07 2.12 -24.74
CA GLU A 7 -8.70 2.64 -24.81
C GLU A 7 -7.80 2.10 -23.69
N LEU A 8 -8.31 1.94 -22.46
CA LEU A 8 -7.54 1.34 -21.36
C LEU A 8 -7.24 -0.15 -21.61
N TYR A 9 -8.18 -0.90 -22.18
CA TYR A 9 -7.94 -2.29 -22.56
C TYR A 9 -6.94 -2.40 -23.71
N GLU A 10 -7.04 -1.54 -24.73
CA GLU A 10 -6.05 -1.46 -25.81
C GLU A 10 -4.66 -1.14 -25.26
N THR A 11 -4.58 -0.15 -24.36
CA THR A 11 -3.32 0.24 -23.71
C THR A 11 -2.73 -0.91 -22.90
N TYR A 12 -3.56 -1.64 -22.14
CA TYR A 12 -3.15 -2.83 -21.42
C TYR A 12 -2.60 -3.93 -22.34
N ASN A 13 -3.24 -4.15 -23.49
CA ASN A 13 -2.79 -5.13 -24.48
C ASN A 13 -1.44 -4.72 -25.06
N ILE A 14 -1.28 -3.45 -25.47
CA ILE A 14 0.00 -2.91 -25.98
C ILE A 14 1.12 -3.14 -24.96
N LEU A 15 0.91 -2.76 -23.70
CA LEU A 15 1.91 -2.91 -22.64
C LEU A 15 2.24 -4.40 -22.35
N THR A 16 1.24 -5.28 -22.44
CA THR A 16 1.43 -6.72 -22.22
C THR A 16 2.18 -7.38 -23.38
N GLU A 17 1.85 -7.02 -24.63
CA GLU A 17 2.44 -7.61 -25.83
C GLU A 17 3.86 -7.11 -26.10
N ALA A 18 4.21 -5.91 -25.62
CA ALA A 18 5.53 -5.32 -25.79
C ALA A 18 6.66 -6.11 -25.11
N LYS A 19 6.36 -6.94 -24.11
CA LYS A 19 7.33 -7.78 -23.37
C LYS A 19 8.57 -6.98 -22.94
N GLU A 20 9.77 -7.31 -23.44
CA GLU A 20 11.02 -6.62 -23.14
C GLU A 20 11.06 -5.16 -23.64
N ASN A 21 10.20 -4.77 -24.57
CA ASN A 21 10.10 -3.41 -25.10
C ASN A 21 9.09 -2.54 -24.37
N VAL A 22 8.47 -3.02 -23.28
CA VAL A 22 7.43 -2.27 -22.54
C VAL A 22 7.88 -0.87 -22.12
N SER A 23 9.16 -0.67 -21.79
CA SER A 23 9.72 0.64 -21.40
C SER A 23 9.64 1.69 -22.52
N LYS A 24 9.47 1.30 -23.79
CA LYS A 24 9.27 2.21 -24.92
C LYS A 24 7.85 2.81 -24.97
N HIS A 25 6.91 2.26 -24.21
CA HIS A 25 5.51 2.63 -24.19
C HIS A 25 5.16 3.55 -22.99
N SER A 26 6.02 4.54 -22.74
CA SER A 26 5.84 5.47 -21.62
C SER A 26 4.63 6.38 -21.80
N GLN A 27 4.26 6.70 -23.04
CA GLN A 27 3.08 7.52 -23.35
C GLN A 27 1.78 6.75 -23.04
N GLU A 28 1.72 5.48 -23.39
CA GLU A 28 0.63 4.56 -23.04
C GLU A 28 0.49 4.46 -21.52
N TYR A 29 1.59 4.24 -20.82
CA TYR A 29 1.57 4.17 -19.36
C TYR A 29 1.13 5.51 -18.71
N LEU A 30 1.55 6.65 -19.27
CA LEU A 30 1.08 7.97 -18.86
C LEU A 30 -0.43 8.15 -19.01
N LYS A 31 -0.99 7.72 -20.14
CA LYS A 31 -2.44 7.74 -20.37
C LYS A 31 -3.18 6.92 -19.31
N CYS A 32 -2.67 5.74 -18.94
CA CYS A 32 -3.28 4.95 -17.86
C CYS A 32 -3.34 5.73 -16.54
N MET A 33 -2.26 6.44 -16.17
CA MET A 33 -2.26 7.27 -14.97
C MET A 33 -3.27 8.43 -15.06
N GLU A 34 -3.47 9.04 -16.22
CA GLU A 34 -4.49 10.10 -16.38
C GLU A 34 -5.92 9.56 -16.17
N ARG A 35 -6.15 8.30 -16.49
CA ARG A 35 -7.45 7.64 -16.31
C ARG A 35 -7.77 7.28 -14.85
N THR A 36 -6.86 7.46 -13.89
CA THR A 36 -7.21 7.41 -12.45
C THR A 36 -8.13 8.56 -12.02
N LYS A 37 -8.34 9.55 -12.89
CA LYS A 37 -9.30 10.66 -12.68
C LYS A 37 -10.61 10.48 -13.46
N GLY A 38 -10.81 9.32 -14.09
CA GLY A 38 -11.99 9.00 -14.89
C GLY A 38 -13.20 8.57 -14.05
N ASN A 39 -14.12 7.84 -14.66
CA ASN A 39 -15.24 7.20 -13.96
C ASN A 39 -14.79 5.95 -13.18
N ASP A 40 -15.65 5.42 -12.32
CA ASP A 40 -15.34 4.30 -11.41
C ASP A 40 -14.73 3.07 -12.09
N LYS A 41 -15.16 2.74 -13.31
CA LYS A 41 -14.61 1.60 -14.07
C LYS A 41 -13.21 1.91 -14.57
N GLU A 42 -12.98 3.13 -15.05
CA GLU A 42 -11.68 3.60 -15.51
C GLU A 42 -10.69 3.64 -14.36
N LYS A 43 -11.07 4.22 -13.21
CA LYS A 43 -10.23 4.29 -12.00
C LYS A 43 -9.73 2.92 -11.57
N LYS A 44 -10.64 1.93 -11.46
CA LYS A 44 -10.31 0.55 -11.05
C LYS A 44 -9.35 -0.12 -12.03
N LEU A 45 -9.62 -0.02 -13.33
CA LEU A 45 -8.79 -0.63 -14.37
C LEU A 45 -7.43 0.07 -14.47
N ALA A 46 -7.41 1.40 -14.46
CA ALA A 46 -6.20 2.21 -14.46
C ALA A 46 -5.28 1.83 -13.28
N ALA A 47 -5.83 1.70 -12.07
CA ALA A 47 -5.05 1.30 -10.89
C ALA A 47 -4.33 -0.04 -11.09
N GLN A 48 -5.03 -1.03 -11.66
CA GLN A 48 -4.46 -2.35 -11.94
C GLN A 48 -3.35 -2.29 -12.99
N ILE A 49 -3.56 -1.54 -14.07
CA ILE A 49 -2.57 -1.40 -15.15
C ILE A 49 -1.33 -0.66 -14.61
N VAL A 50 -1.54 0.47 -13.93
CA VAL A 50 -0.46 1.30 -13.36
C VAL A 50 0.39 0.47 -12.41
N SER A 51 -0.21 -0.25 -11.47
CA SER A 51 0.52 -1.12 -10.54
C SER A 51 1.27 -2.24 -11.26
N LYS A 52 0.63 -2.94 -12.21
CA LYS A 52 1.23 -4.09 -12.91
C LYS A 52 2.50 -3.74 -13.67
N PHE A 53 2.53 -2.58 -14.33
CA PHE A 53 3.67 -2.18 -15.16
C PHE A 53 4.66 -1.24 -14.47
N PHE A 54 4.43 -0.93 -13.20
CA PHE A 54 5.19 0.04 -12.40
C PHE A 54 6.72 -0.09 -12.53
N LYS A 55 7.26 -1.30 -12.38
CA LYS A 55 8.71 -1.55 -12.43
C LYS A 55 9.38 -1.21 -13.77
N HIS A 56 8.61 -1.13 -14.84
CA HIS A 56 9.13 -0.94 -16.19
C HIS A 56 9.35 0.53 -16.55
N PHE A 57 8.86 1.46 -15.71
CA PHE A 57 8.90 2.89 -15.97
C PHE A 57 9.51 3.65 -14.78
N PRO A 58 10.81 3.47 -14.50
CA PRO A 58 11.48 4.07 -13.33
C PRO A 58 11.28 5.58 -13.24
N ASP A 59 11.36 6.30 -14.36
CA ASP A 59 11.20 7.77 -14.42
C ASP A 59 9.76 8.24 -14.11
N LEU A 60 8.79 7.32 -14.07
CA LEU A 60 7.37 7.61 -13.84
C LEU A 60 6.85 7.04 -12.52
N GLN A 61 7.67 6.32 -11.75
CA GLN A 61 7.24 5.61 -10.56
C GLN A 61 6.65 6.53 -9.49
N GLU A 62 7.25 7.69 -9.23
CA GLU A 62 6.71 8.63 -8.25
C GLU A 62 5.31 9.12 -8.65
N LYS A 63 5.14 9.48 -9.93
CA LYS A 63 3.85 9.90 -10.48
C LYS A 63 2.82 8.77 -10.43
N ALA A 64 3.23 7.55 -10.78
CA ALA A 64 2.39 6.37 -10.75
C ALA A 64 1.90 6.05 -9.33
N LEU A 65 2.81 6.09 -8.36
CA LEU A 65 2.48 5.82 -6.98
C LEU A 65 1.51 6.86 -6.41
N ASN A 66 1.78 8.15 -6.65
CA ASN A 66 0.89 9.21 -6.21
C ASN A 66 -0.51 9.07 -6.84
N ALA A 67 -0.60 8.68 -8.12
CA ALA A 67 -1.89 8.43 -8.76
C ALA A 67 -2.68 7.26 -8.14
N ILE A 68 -2.01 6.25 -7.57
CA ILE A 68 -2.68 5.18 -6.80
C ILE A 68 -3.07 5.66 -5.39
N PHE A 69 -2.23 6.49 -4.76
CA PHE A 69 -2.54 7.05 -3.45
C PHE A 69 -3.74 8.00 -3.50
N ASP A 70 -3.86 8.83 -4.54
CA ASP A 70 -5.05 9.64 -4.79
C ASP A 70 -6.33 8.78 -4.83
N LEU A 71 -6.26 7.57 -5.40
CA LEU A 71 -7.38 6.62 -5.43
C LEU A 71 -7.65 5.94 -4.08
N CYS A 72 -6.66 5.85 -3.20
CA CYS A 72 -6.86 5.36 -1.83
C CYS A 72 -7.65 6.36 -0.97
N GLU A 73 -7.75 7.61 -1.41
CA GLU A 73 -8.51 8.70 -0.76
C GLU A 73 -9.84 9.01 -1.47
N ASP A 74 -10.25 8.17 -2.43
CA ASP A 74 -11.47 8.38 -3.21
C ASP A 74 -12.75 8.33 -2.34
N ASP A 75 -13.76 9.13 -2.70
CA ASP A 75 -15.05 9.16 -2.00
C ASP A 75 -15.77 7.79 -2.03
N ASP A 76 -15.59 7.00 -3.11
CA ASP A 76 -16.16 5.66 -3.20
C ASP A 76 -15.24 4.61 -2.56
N SER A 77 -15.74 4.00 -1.47
CA SER A 77 -15.10 2.87 -0.79
C SER A 77 -14.66 1.74 -1.72
N MET A 78 -15.41 1.44 -2.78
CA MET A 78 -15.05 0.39 -3.74
C MET A 78 -13.84 0.76 -4.60
N ILE A 79 -13.60 2.06 -4.82
CA ILE A 79 -12.40 2.57 -5.48
C ILE A 79 -11.21 2.47 -4.52
N ARG A 80 -11.35 2.96 -3.28
CA ARG A 80 -10.31 2.85 -2.25
C ARG A 80 -9.86 1.41 -2.04
N ILE A 81 -10.81 0.48 -1.91
CA ILE A 81 -10.55 -0.96 -1.78
C ILE A 81 -9.75 -1.48 -2.99
N SER A 82 -10.15 -1.08 -4.21
CA SER A 82 -9.48 -1.52 -5.43
C SER A 82 -8.04 -0.99 -5.51
N ALA A 83 -7.82 0.27 -5.13
CA ALA A 83 -6.51 0.91 -5.13
C ALA A 83 -5.57 0.28 -4.09
N MET A 84 -6.04 0.09 -2.86
CA MET A 84 -5.24 -0.58 -1.82
C MET A 84 -4.81 -1.99 -2.23
N LYS A 85 -5.70 -2.75 -2.87
CA LYS A 85 -5.42 -4.13 -3.29
C LYS A 85 -4.34 -4.27 -4.38
N VAL A 86 -4.01 -3.20 -5.10
CA VAL A 86 -2.95 -3.24 -6.12
C VAL A 86 -1.58 -2.86 -5.57
N LEU A 87 -1.49 -2.25 -4.39
CA LEU A 87 -0.24 -1.80 -3.76
C LEU A 87 0.78 -2.94 -3.48
N PRO A 88 0.37 -4.17 -3.10
CA PRO A 88 1.34 -5.25 -2.87
C PRO A 88 2.15 -5.62 -4.11
N ALA A 89 1.57 -5.49 -5.31
CA ALA A 89 2.28 -5.79 -6.56
C ALA A 89 3.41 -4.80 -6.82
N ILE A 90 3.23 -3.52 -6.47
CA ILE A 90 4.30 -2.50 -6.51
C ILE A 90 5.44 -2.90 -5.57
N CYS A 91 5.11 -3.26 -4.32
CA CYS A 91 6.10 -3.64 -3.31
C CYS A 91 6.88 -4.91 -3.65
N LYS A 92 6.23 -5.85 -4.34
CA LYS A 92 6.85 -7.12 -4.75
C LYS A 92 7.99 -6.89 -5.73
N ASP A 93 7.78 -6.02 -6.70
CA ASP A 93 8.69 -5.77 -7.81
C ASP A 93 9.65 -4.59 -7.57
N SER A 94 9.32 -3.68 -6.64
CA SER A 94 10.09 -2.47 -6.32
C SER A 94 10.14 -2.27 -4.80
N LYS A 95 11.05 -3.01 -4.14
CA LYS A 95 11.16 -3.11 -2.67
C LYS A 95 11.47 -1.76 -2.00
N GLU A 96 12.10 -0.83 -2.71
CA GLU A 96 12.36 0.53 -2.28
C GLU A 96 11.08 1.32 -1.93
N TYR A 97 9.92 0.90 -2.45
CA TYR A 97 8.63 1.52 -2.12
C TYR A 97 7.90 0.88 -0.95
N VAL A 98 8.38 -0.25 -0.40
CA VAL A 98 7.77 -0.90 0.77
C VAL A 98 7.55 0.11 1.91
N PRO A 99 8.54 0.93 2.33
CA PRO A 99 8.32 1.87 3.42
C PRO A 99 7.22 2.90 3.13
N LYS A 100 7.20 3.48 1.92
CA LYS A 100 6.20 4.51 1.57
C LYS A 100 4.79 3.91 1.48
N VAL A 101 4.66 2.72 0.91
CA VAL A 101 3.35 2.04 0.80
C VAL A 101 2.85 1.54 2.16
N THR A 102 3.74 0.97 2.98
CA THR A 102 3.38 0.51 4.33
C THR A 102 2.94 1.67 5.22
N ASP A 103 3.61 2.83 5.13
CA ASP A 103 3.22 4.01 5.93
C ASP A 103 1.81 4.52 5.57
N ILE A 104 1.48 4.63 4.28
CA ILE A 104 0.12 4.99 3.84
C ILE A 104 -0.90 3.97 4.34
N LEU A 105 -0.62 2.67 4.20
CA LEU A 105 -1.55 1.64 4.68
C LEU A 105 -1.70 1.63 6.20
N ALA A 106 -0.66 2.03 6.95
CA ALA A 106 -0.72 2.19 8.40
C ALA A 106 -1.68 3.31 8.80
N GLN A 107 -1.61 4.47 8.13
CA GLN A 107 -2.58 5.57 8.29
C GLN A 107 -4.01 5.12 7.97
N LEU A 108 -4.19 4.28 6.95
CA LEU A 108 -5.51 3.78 6.54
C LEU A 108 -6.08 2.70 7.47
N LEU A 109 -5.35 2.16 8.45
CA LEU A 109 -5.87 1.15 9.38
C LEU A 109 -7.05 1.67 10.24
N GLN A 110 -7.21 2.99 10.35
CA GLN A 110 -8.29 3.63 11.10
C GLN A 110 -9.62 3.73 10.34
N LEU A 111 -9.68 3.32 9.06
CA LEU A 111 -10.93 3.31 8.30
C LEU A 111 -11.98 2.45 9.04
N ASP A 112 -13.18 3.00 9.24
CA ASP A 112 -14.28 2.36 9.98
C ASP A 112 -15.46 1.96 9.06
N GLU A 113 -15.34 2.15 7.74
CA GLU A 113 -16.40 1.87 6.76
C GLU A 113 -16.31 0.45 6.16
N SER A 114 -16.93 0.23 5.00
CA SER A 114 -16.92 -1.03 4.24
C SER A 114 -15.52 -1.54 3.88
N ASP A 115 -14.50 -0.69 3.96
CA ASP A 115 -13.12 -0.94 3.56
C ASP A 115 -12.14 -1.20 4.72
N HIS A 116 -12.58 -1.16 5.99
CA HIS A 116 -11.74 -1.29 7.20
C HIS A 116 -10.79 -2.51 7.22
N ASN A 117 -11.20 -3.64 6.62
CA ASN A 117 -10.34 -4.84 6.58
C ASN A 117 -9.28 -4.79 5.47
N THR A 118 -9.44 -3.92 4.48
CA THR A 118 -8.56 -3.88 3.30
C THR A 118 -7.13 -3.45 3.63
N PRO A 119 -6.88 -2.36 4.39
CA PRO A 119 -5.53 -1.99 4.76
C PRO A 119 -4.82 -3.10 5.55
N THR A 120 -5.52 -3.69 6.53
CA THR A 120 -5.01 -4.82 7.34
C THR A 120 -4.61 -6.01 6.46
N ASN A 121 -5.46 -6.41 5.52
CA ASN A 121 -5.19 -7.55 4.63
C ASN A 121 -4.05 -7.24 3.65
N THR A 122 -3.98 -6.01 3.17
CA THR A 122 -2.95 -5.53 2.24
C THR A 122 -1.58 -5.47 2.93
N LEU A 123 -1.50 -4.91 4.14
CA LEU A 123 -0.29 -4.93 4.97
C LEU A 123 0.18 -6.35 5.27
N SER A 124 -0.75 -7.27 5.54
CA SER A 124 -0.41 -8.69 5.76
C SER A 124 0.22 -9.34 4.52
N GLN A 125 -0.14 -8.90 3.30
CA GLN A 125 0.49 -9.39 2.06
C GLN A 125 1.89 -8.80 1.90
N ILE A 126 2.07 -7.50 2.16
CA ILE A 126 3.38 -6.85 2.08
C ILE A 126 4.34 -7.41 3.15
N TYR A 127 3.84 -7.66 4.36
CA TYR A 127 4.60 -8.31 5.44
C TYR A 127 5.14 -9.67 5.01
N LYS A 128 4.36 -10.50 4.29
CA LYS A 128 4.84 -11.81 3.82
C LYS A 128 5.98 -11.69 2.81
N GLU A 129 6.04 -10.60 2.06
CA GLU A 129 7.03 -10.34 1.01
C GLU A 129 8.26 -9.61 1.55
N ASP A 130 8.11 -8.77 2.58
CA ASP A 130 9.19 -8.06 3.28
C ASP A 130 8.83 -7.85 4.77
N PRO A 131 9.03 -8.89 5.62
CA PRO A 131 8.64 -8.84 7.03
C PRO A 131 9.34 -7.74 7.81
N VAL A 132 10.66 -7.60 7.60
CA VAL A 132 11.53 -6.66 8.33
C VAL A 132 11.22 -5.22 7.92
N GLY A 133 11.14 -4.94 6.62
CA GLY A 133 10.81 -3.60 6.11
C GLY A 133 9.43 -3.16 6.58
N THR A 134 8.44 -4.05 6.49
CA THR A 134 7.07 -3.75 6.93
C THR A 134 7.02 -3.42 8.42
N LEU A 135 7.60 -4.27 9.28
CA LEU A 135 7.56 -4.04 10.73
C LEU A 135 8.31 -2.78 11.15
N LYS A 136 9.50 -2.53 10.60
CA LYS A 136 10.25 -1.29 10.89
C LYS A 136 9.43 -0.06 10.54
N THR A 137 8.78 -0.06 9.38
CA THR A 137 7.94 1.07 8.98
C THR A 137 6.72 1.23 9.89
N VAL A 138 6.01 0.15 10.23
CA VAL A 138 4.85 0.25 11.14
C VAL A 138 5.28 0.76 12.52
N PHE A 139 6.43 0.31 13.06
CA PHE A 139 6.94 0.81 14.34
C PHE A 139 7.41 2.27 14.29
N ASN A 140 8.04 2.68 13.19
CA ASN A 140 8.38 4.08 12.96
C ASN A 140 7.10 4.93 12.95
N HIS A 141 6.06 4.49 12.25
CA HIS A 141 4.77 5.16 12.20
C HIS A 141 4.13 5.28 13.58
N VAL A 142 4.08 4.19 14.36
CA VAL A 142 3.60 4.19 15.77
C VAL A 142 4.34 5.21 16.63
N SER A 143 5.64 5.38 16.39
CA SER A 143 6.49 6.30 17.16
C SER A 143 6.34 7.76 16.73
N SER A 144 5.98 8.02 15.47
CA SER A 144 5.91 9.36 14.89
C SER A 144 4.50 9.95 14.80
N THR A 145 3.46 9.11 14.76
CA THR A 145 2.08 9.61 14.67
C THR A 145 1.66 10.25 16.00
N ASP A 146 1.04 11.42 15.90
CA ASP A 146 0.40 12.11 17.01
C ASP A 146 -1.06 11.63 17.22
N ASP A 147 -1.60 10.85 16.29
CA ASP A 147 -2.96 10.32 16.37
C ASP A 147 -2.99 9.02 17.21
N ALA A 148 -3.69 9.07 18.34
CA ALA A 148 -3.83 7.93 19.24
C ALA A 148 -4.57 6.74 18.59
N THR A 149 -5.52 7.02 17.70
CA THR A 149 -6.30 6.00 16.97
C THR A 149 -5.41 5.29 15.95
N GLU A 150 -4.65 6.03 15.15
CA GLU A 150 -3.68 5.44 14.20
C GLU A 150 -2.67 4.56 14.94
N ARG A 151 -2.12 5.09 16.03
CA ARG A 151 -1.17 4.37 16.90
C ARG A 151 -1.77 3.07 17.42
N GLU A 152 -2.99 3.14 17.97
CA GLU A 152 -3.70 1.97 18.48
C GLU A 152 -3.93 0.94 17.37
N LYS A 153 -4.44 1.34 16.21
CA LYS A 153 -4.76 0.42 15.11
C LYS A 153 -3.49 -0.25 14.56
N CYS A 154 -2.36 0.45 14.49
CA CYS A 154 -1.06 -0.13 14.15
C CYS A 154 -0.58 -1.17 15.17
N LEU A 155 -0.67 -0.86 16.47
CA LEU A 155 -0.32 -1.82 17.53
C LEU A 155 -1.25 -3.05 17.52
N GLN A 156 -2.55 -2.84 17.25
CA GLN A 156 -3.51 -3.92 17.07
C GLN A 156 -3.16 -4.79 15.86
N PHE A 157 -2.71 -4.21 14.75
CA PHE A 157 -2.23 -4.97 13.59
C PHE A 157 -1.04 -5.86 13.97
N ILE A 158 0.00 -5.29 14.60
CA ILE A 158 1.18 -6.06 15.05
C ILE A 158 0.76 -7.22 15.96
N TYR A 159 -0.07 -6.95 16.97
CA TYR A 159 -0.50 -7.99 17.90
C TYR A 159 -1.38 -9.05 17.24
N LYS A 160 -2.45 -8.64 16.55
CA LYS A 160 -3.48 -9.56 16.04
C LYS A 160 -3.00 -10.32 14.81
N LYS A 161 -2.24 -9.68 13.90
CA LYS A 161 -1.87 -10.27 12.61
C LYS A 161 -0.48 -10.88 12.60
N ILE A 162 0.46 -10.33 13.37
CA ILE A 162 1.83 -10.83 13.39
C ILE A 162 2.01 -11.76 14.58
N ILE A 163 1.85 -11.27 15.82
CA ILE A 163 2.17 -12.06 17.01
C ILE A 163 1.19 -13.22 17.23
N LYS A 164 -0.12 -12.99 17.08
CA LYS A 164 -1.14 -13.99 17.41
C LYS A 164 -1.43 -14.97 16.26
N MET A 165 -1.30 -14.54 15.02
CA MET A 165 -1.71 -15.32 13.84
C MET A 165 -0.56 -16.02 13.12
N GLU A 166 0.68 -15.54 13.24
CA GLU A 166 1.83 -16.24 12.63
C GLU A 166 2.18 -17.48 13.46
N GLU A 167 2.08 -18.65 12.83
CA GLU A 167 2.38 -19.93 13.50
C GLU A 167 3.86 -20.04 13.92
N LYS A 168 4.76 -19.40 13.16
CA LYS A 168 6.22 -19.43 13.38
C LYS A 168 6.86 -18.10 12.96
N LEU A 169 7.07 -17.23 13.94
CA LEU A 169 7.95 -16.06 13.76
C LEU A 169 9.42 -16.53 13.72
N THR A 170 10.20 -15.94 12.82
CA THR A 170 11.66 -16.17 12.77
C THR A 170 12.34 -15.47 13.96
N SER A 171 13.56 -15.90 14.31
CA SER A 171 14.34 -15.24 15.36
C SER A 171 14.59 -13.76 15.06
N GLU A 172 14.88 -13.44 13.81
CA GLU A 172 15.06 -12.06 13.34
C GLU A 172 13.84 -11.18 13.61
N ILE A 173 12.63 -11.71 13.37
CA ILE A 173 11.39 -10.98 13.62
C ILE A 173 11.11 -10.86 15.12
N TYR A 174 11.41 -11.90 15.91
CA TYR A 174 11.33 -11.80 17.37
C TYR A 174 12.25 -10.72 17.92
N ASP A 175 13.51 -10.69 17.49
CA ASP A 175 14.49 -9.71 17.94
C ASP A 175 14.05 -8.30 17.57
N LEU A 176 13.54 -8.11 16.34
CA LEU A 176 12.99 -6.82 15.88
C LEU A 176 11.79 -6.38 16.73
N LEU A 177 10.83 -7.26 16.99
CA LEU A 177 9.66 -6.95 17.83
C LEU A 177 10.07 -6.54 19.26
N LEU A 178 11.08 -7.21 19.82
CA LEU A 178 11.60 -6.90 21.15
C LEU A 178 12.35 -5.56 21.16
N GLU A 179 13.17 -5.31 20.15
CA GLU A 179 13.94 -4.07 20.03
C GLU A 179 13.01 -2.85 19.86
N GLU A 180 12.12 -2.89 18.87
CA GLU A 180 11.21 -1.79 18.58
C GLU A 180 10.15 -1.61 19.67
N GLY A 181 9.61 -2.71 20.22
CA GLY A 181 8.68 -2.66 21.33
C GLY A 181 9.26 -1.94 22.56
N LYS A 182 10.53 -2.18 22.90
CA LYS A 182 11.21 -1.46 23.99
C LYS A 182 11.35 0.04 23.75
N LYS A 183 11.52 0.47 22.50
CA LYS A 183 11.63 1.89 22.14
C LYS A 183 10.31 2.62 22.32
N ILE A 184 9.18 1.95 22.04
CA ILE A 184 7.84 2.54 22.06
C ILE A 184 7.21 2.53 23.46
N ILE A 185 7.49 1.52 24.29
CA ILE A 185 6.88 1.43 25.63
C ILE A 185 7.02 2.72 26.45
N PRO A 186 8.19 3.39 26.54
CA PRO A 186 8.31 4.66 27.25
C PRO A 186 7.41 5.76 26.68
N THR A 187 7.34 5.87 25.35
CA THR A 187 6.58 6.95 24.70
C THR A 187 5.06 6.81 24.90
N LEU A 188 4.57 5.58 25.11
CA LEU A 188 3.17 5.33 25.45
C LEU A 188 2.78 5.89 26.82
N PHE A 189 3.72 6.00 27.76
CA PHE A 189 3.48 6.56 29.09
C PHE A 189 3.57 8.09 29.11
N ASP A 190 4.34 8.68 28.20
CA ASP A 190 4.48 10.13 28.09
C ASP A 190 3.27 10.82 27.43
N HIS A 191 2.52 10.09 26.58
CA HIS A 191 1.37 10.61 25.83
C HIS A 191 0.00 10.33 26.50
N GLY A 192 -0.04 10.15 27.83
CA GLY A 192 -1.29 10.26 28.59
C GLY A 192 -2.19 9.02 28.58
N ILE A 193 -1.71 7.91 29.15
CA ILE A 193 -2.63 6.98 29.82
C ILE A 193 -2.92 7.59 31.20
N PRO A 194 -4.15 8.09 31.48
CA PRO A 194 -4.48 8.52 32.83
C PRO A 194 -4.31 7.32 33.77
N LYS A 195 -3.61 7.55 34.88
CA LYS A 195 -3.46 6.59 35.97
C LYS A 195 -4.81 6.07 36.47
#